data_AF-A0A537IF70-F1
#
_entry.id   AF-A0A537IF70-F1
#
_cell.length_a   1.000
_cell.length_b   1.000
_cell.length_c   1.000
_cell.angle_alpha   90.00
_cell.angle_beta   90.00
_cell.angle_gamma   90.00
#
_symmetry.space_group_name_H-M   'P 1'
#
loop_
_entity.id
_entity.type
_entity.pdbx_description
1 polymer ?
#
loop_
_entity_poly.entity_id
_entity_poly.type
_entity_poly.pdbx_seq_one_letter_code
_entity_poly.pdbx_strand_id
1 'polypeptide(L)'
;MKQIILLTALVLVISLINSSCSKKDGTDSTANYDGVWSGNTSQGKTFSITVSNGSITALYIGYSLSGTCSGVPTAKTMTFNIPRPITGNSFSITGSTNISGTFSSAVHATGSFSIDFSGSGGCTSSASGTWTASK
;
A
#
# COMPACT_ATOMS: atom_id res chain seq x y z
N MET A 1 -45.21 61.20 10.61
CA MET A 1 -45.58 59.90 9.99
C MET A 1 -45.57 58.86 11.10
N LYS A 2 -46.75 58.50 11.63
CA LYS A 2 -47.40 57.17 11.54
C LYS A 2 -46.63 56.06 12.29
N GLN A 3 -47.04 55.72 13.52
CA GLN A 3 -47.93 54.61 13.96
C GLN A 3 -47.09 53.47 14.58
N ILE A 4 -47.24 53.17 15.89
CA ILE A 4 -48.05 52.07 16.50
C ILE A 4 -47.54 50.69 16.01
N ILE A 5 -47.12 49.74 16.87
CA ILE A 5 -47.95 48.67 17.48
C ILE A 5 -47.18 47.97 18.62
N LEU A 6 -47.89 47.72 19.73
CA LEU A 6 -47.57 46.88 20.89
C LEU A 6 -47.93 45.39 20.61
N LEU A 7 -47.33 44.46 21.37
CA LEU A 7 -47.62 43.00 21.47
C LEU A 7 -47.14 42.15 20.27
N THR A 8 -46.42 41.04 20.46
CA THR A 8 -46.93 39.83 21.14
C THR A 8 -45.76 38.92 21.50
N ALA A 9 -45.71 38.45 22.75
CA ALA A 9 -44.85 37.34 23.13
C ALA A 9 -45.40 36.03 22.55
N LEU A 10 -44.60 35.30 21.79
CA LEU A 10 -44.90 33.91 21.40
C LEU A 10 -43.82 33.00 21.97
N VAL A 11 -44.22 32.21 22.97
CA VAL A 11 -43.46 31.09 23.52
C VAL A 11 -43.91 29.82 22.79
N LEU A 12 -42.96 29.10 22.16
CA LEU A 12 -43.06 27.69 21.77
C LEU A 12 -41.62 27.15 21.61
N VAL A 13 -40.98 26.55 22.62
CA VAL A 13 -41.07 25.16 23.14
C VAL A 13 -40.62 24.07 22.14
N ILE A 14 -39.35 23.67 22.33
CA ILE A 14 -38.80 22.29 22.43
C ILE A 14 -38.65 21.41 21.15
N SER A 15 -37.45 20.79 21.09
CA SER A 15 -37.02 19.59 20.34
C SER A 15 -36.68 19.79 18.86
N LEU A 16 -35.57 19.30 18.30
CA LEU A 16 -34.73 18.17 18.66
C LEU A 16 -33.23 18.53 18.55
N ILE A 17 -32.45 18.05 19.51
CA ILE A 17 -31.05 17.69 19.25
C ILE A 17 -31.04 16.68 18.10
N ASN A 18 -30.77 17.14 16.88
CA ASN A 18 -30.16 16.26 15.90
C ASN A 18 -28.75 15.98 16.42
N SER A 19 -28.67 15.01 17.32
CA SER A 19 -27.53 14.14 17.39
C SER A 19 -27.44 13.55 16.00
N SER A 20 -26.70 14.22 15.11
CA SER A 20 -26.05 13.56 14.00
C SER A 20 -25.10 12.57 14.65
N CYS A 21 -25.67 11.44 15.07
CA CYS A 21 -25.04 10.16 14.89
C CYS A 21 -24.76 10.10 13.40
N SER A 22 -23.63 10.69 12.99
CA SER A 22 -22.98 10.32 11.77
C SER A 22 -22.81 8.84 11.93
N LYS A 23 -23.74 8.08 11.32
CA LYS A 23 -23.43 6.74 10.86
C LYS A 23 -22.04 6.90 10.28
N LYS A 24 -21.08 6.23 10.90
CA LYS A 24 -19.80 5.98 10.27
C LYS A 24 -20.18 5.16 9.04
N ASP A 25 -20.60 5.85 7.98
CA ASP A 25 -20.57 5.33 6.63
C ASP A 25 -19.09 5.12 6.39
N GLY A 26 -18.62 3.97 6.85
CA GLY A 26 -17.36 3.37 6.47
C GLY A 26 -17.51 2.88 5.05
N THR A 27 -17.87 3.77 4.12
CA THR A 27 -17.22 3.78 2.83
C THR A 27 -15.81 4.28 3.10
N ASP A 28 -15.01 3.40 3.70
CA ASP A 28 -13.57 3.38 3.50
C ASP A 28 -13.45 3.44 1.98
N SER A 29 -13.17 4.63 1.45
CA SER A 29 -12.85 4.80 0.04
C SER A 29 -11.57 4.00 -0.09
N THR A 30 -11.69 2.71 -0.39
CA THR A 30 -10.57 1.81 -0.54
C THR A 30 -9.68 2.49 -1.54
N ALA A 31 -8.56 3.03 -1.05
CA ALA A 31 -7.72 3.90 -1.86
C ALA A 31 -7.35 3.12 -3.11
N ASN A 32 -7.64 3.69 -4.28
CA ASN A 32 -7.43 2.98 -5.53
C ASN A 32 -5.93 2.92 -5.83
N TYR A 33 -5.32 1.78 -5.51
CA TYR A 33 -3.91 1.53 -5.76
C TYR A 33 -3.63 0.99 -7.16
N ASP A 34 -4.63 0.75 -8.00
CA ASP A 34 -4.45 0.14 -9.33
C ASP A 34 -3.51 0.96 -10.22
N GLY A 35 -2.62 0.27 -10.94
CA GLY A 35 -1.60 0.86 -11.79
C GLY A 35 -0.23 0.22 -11.61
N VAL A 36 0.74 0.76 -12.34
CA VAL A 36 2.15 0.36 -12.23
C VAL A 36 2.82 1.32 -11.25
N TRP A 37 3.51 0.76 -10.26
CA TRP A 37 4.30 1.50 -9.29
C TRP A 37 5.76 1.19 -9.53
N SER A 38 6.62 2.21 -9.59
CA SER A 38 8.03 2.03 -9.87
C SER A 38 8.89 2.89 -8.95
N GLY A 39 10.10 2.41 -8.67
CA GLY A 39 11.09 3.15 -7.89
C GLY A 39 12.34 2.33 -7.67
N ASN A 40 12.96 2.47 -6.51
CA ASN A 40 14.25 1.87 -6.22
C ASN A 40 14.30 1.18 -4.86
N THR A 41 15.10 0.13 -4.80
CA THR A 41 15.55 -0.46 -3.54
C THR A 41 16.61 0.42 -2.88
N SER A 42 16.85 0.22 -1.58
CA SER A 42 17.92 0.87 -0.82
C SER A 42 19.33 0.57 -1.35
N GLN A 43 19.45 -0.40 -2.26
CA GLN A 43 20.69 -0.76 -2.95
C GLN A 43 20.83 -0.06 -4.31
N GLY A 44 19.95 0.89 -4.64
CA GLY A 44 19.95 1.60 -5.92
C GLY A 44 19.49 0.76 -7.11
N LYS A 45 18.81 -0.36 -6.89
CA LYS A 45 18.29 -1.23 -7.96
C LYS A 45 16.82 -0.96 -8.23
N THR A 46 16.35 -1.23 -9.44
CA THR A 46 14.96 -0.97 -9.83
C THR A 46 13.99 -1.87 -9.07
N PHE A 47 12.86 -1.31 -8.68
CA PHE A 47 11.71 -2.00 -8.11
C PHE A 47 10.46 -1.60 -8.88
N SER A 48 9.57 -2.55 -9.16
CA SER A 48 8.26 -2.27 -9.74
C SER A 48 7.20 -3.29 -9.31
N ILE A 49 5.97 -2.84 -9.12
CA ILE A 49 4.80 -3.70 -8.91
C ILE A 49 3.67 -3.25 -9.82
N THR A 50 2.87 -4.20 -10.27
CA THR A 50 1.60 -3.93 -10.95
C THR A 50 0.46 -4.30 -10.02
N VAL A 51 -0.42 -3.34 -9.80
CA VAL A 51 -1.64 -3.49 -9.01
C VAL A 51 -2.84 -3.47 -9.95
N SER A 52 -3.73 -4.44 -9.82
CA SER A 52 -5.01 -4.45 -10.53
C SER A 52 -6.10 -5.05 -9.65
N ASN A 53 -7.26 -4.40 -9.63
CA ASN A 53 -8.40 -4.79 -8.81
C ASN A 53 -8.02 -5.00 -7.33
N GLY A 54 -7.21 -4.09 -6.79
CA GLY A 54 -6.77 -4.13 -5.40
C GLY A 54 -5.80 -5.28 -5.05
N SER A 55 -5.16 -5.88 -6.04
CA SER A 55 -4.20 -6.99 -5.85
C SER A 55 -2.92 -6.80 -6.67
N ILE A 56 -1.79 -7.29 -6.15
CA ILE A 56 -0.53 -7.36 -6.89
C ILE A 56 -0.59 -8.51 -7.90
N THR A 57 -0.42 -8.20 -9.18
CA THR A 57 -0.44 -9.18 -10.28
C THR A 57 0.95 -9.47 -10.85
N ALA A 58 1.86 -8.49 -10.76
CA ALA A 58 3.25 -8.63 -11.17
C ALA A 58 4.19 -7.87 -10.24
N LEU A 59 5.41 -8.35 -10.11
CA LEU A 59 6.48 -7.73 -9.35
C LEU A 59 7.82 -7.91 -10.07
N TYR A 60 8.61 -6.85 -10.11
CA TYR A 60 10.00 -6.85 -10.50
C TYR A 60 10.85 -6.27 -9.36
N ILE A 61 11.96 -6.94 -9.03
CA ILE A 61 12.92 -6.43 -8.05
C ILE A 61 14.34 -6.74 -8.51
N GLY A 62 15.17 -5.70 -8.60
CA GLY A 62 16.61 -5.81 -8.68
C GLY A 62 17.24 -5.78 -7.29
N TYR A 63 18.33 -6.51 -7.11
CA TYR A 63 19.06 -6.59 -5.84
C TYR A 63 20.52 -6.98 -6.08
N SER A 64 21.37 -6.68 -5.11
CA SER A 64 22.77 -7.12 -5.03
C SER A 64 22.86 -8.16 -3.93
N LEU A 65 23.43 -9.32 -4.25
CA LEU A 65 23.61 -10.40 -3.30
C LEU A 65 24.93 -10.26 -2.54
N SER A 66 24.91 -10.65 -1.27
CA SER A 66 26.11 -10.94 -0.47
C SER A 66 26.19 -12.45 -0.23
N GLY A 67 27.36 -13.05 -0.45
CA GLY A 67 27.58 -14.48 -0.18
C GLY A 67 28.58 -15.13 -1.11
N THR A 68 28.53 -16.47 -1.18
CA THR A 68 29.52 -17.30 -1.88
C THR A 68 29.03 -17.90 -3.19
N CYS A 69 27.73 -17.78 -3.50
CA CYS A 69 27.19 -18.33 -4.74
C CYS A 69 27.57 -17.44 -5.94
N SER A 70 28.16 -18.04 -6.96
CA SER A 70 28.43 -17.38 -8.24
C SER A 70 27.29 -17.60 -9.24
N GLY A 71 27.10 -16.65 -10.16
CA GLY A 71 26.12 -16.77 -11.25
C GLY A 71 24.65 -16.67 -10.82
N VAL A 72 24.35 -16.26 -9.58
CA VAL A 72 22.97 -16.07 -9.12
C VAL A 72 22.38 -14.80 -9.75
N PRO A 73 21.13 -14.84 -10.25
CA PRO A 73 20.47 -13.66 -10.78
C PRO A 73 20.39 -12.52 -9.77
N THR A 74 20.69 -11.30 -10.21
CA THR A 74 20.60 -10.05 -9.44
C THR A 74 19.30 -9.29 -9.67
N ALA A 75 18.31 -9.96 -10.24
CA ALA A 75 16.96 -9.45 -10.42
C ALA A 75 15.97 -10.61 -10.52
N LYS A 76 14.72 -10.36 -10.15
CA LYS A 76 13.63 -11.33 -10.23
C LYS A 76 12.36 -10.67 -10.76
N THR A 77 11.73 -11.33 -11.71
CA THR A 77 10.36 -11.03 -12.16
C THR A 77 9.44 -12.11 -11.64
N MET A 78 8.33 -11.73 -11.05
CA MET A 78 7.28 -12.62 -10.56
C MET A 78 5.96 -12.20 -11.18
N THR A 79 5.30 -13.14 -11.85
CA THR A 79 3.91 -13.00 -12.30
C THR A 79 3.06 -13.93 -11.46
N PHE A 80 1.97 -13.43 -10.91
CA PHE A 80 1.12 -14.18 -9.98
C PHE A 80 -0.11 -14.72 -10.70
N ASN A 81 -0.19 -16.03 -10.89
CA ASN A 81 -1.40 -16.70 -11.38
C ASN A 81 -2.58 -16.51 -10.42
N ILE A 82 -2.29 -16.44 -9.11
CA ILE A 82 -3.23 -16.04 -8.06
C ILE A 82 -2.75 -14.68 -7.54
N PRO A 83 -3.43 -13.57 -7.86
CA PRO A 83 -3.04 -12.24 -7.41
C PRO A 83 -2.88 -12.15 -5.88
N ARG A 84 -1.96 -11.30 -5.43
CA ARG A 84 -1.69 -11.12 -3.99
C ARG A 84 -2.51 -9.96 -3.46
N PRO A 85 -3.49 -10.20 -2.56
CA PRO A 85 -4.41 -9.15 -2.14
C PRO A 85 -3.68 -8.05 -1.36
N ILE A 86 -4.15 -6.82 -1.53
CA ILE A 86 -3.81 -5.70 -0.65
C ILE A 86 -4.88 -5.69 0.45
N THR A 87 -4.44 -5.74 1.71
CA THR A 87 -5.32 -5.69 2.88
C THR A 87 -5.13 -4.35 3.58
N GLY A 88 -6.18 -3.52 3.61
CA GLY A 88 -6.07 -2.13 4.04
C GLY A 88 -5.16 -1.34 3.10
N ASN A 89 -4.02 -0.89 3.60
CA ASN A 89 -3.00 -0.18 2.81
C ASN A 89 -1.71 -0.99 2.62
N SER A 90 -1.71 -2.28 2.91
CA SER A 90 -0.49 -3.08 2.96
C SER A 90 -0.61 -4.41 2.23
N PHE A 91 0.52 -4.94 1.79
CA PHE A 91 0.63 -6.27 1.19
C PHE A 91 1.84 -7.02 1.71
N SER A 92 1.80 -8.35 1.61
CA SER A 92 2.92 -9.23 1.92
C SER A 92 2.95 -10.41 0.94
N ILE A 93 4.13 -10.71 0.45
CA ILE A 93 4.43 -11.81 -0.46
C ILE A 93 5.49 -12.64 0.24
N THR A 94 5.17 -13.89 0.56
CA THR A 94 6.07 -14.82 1.25
C THR A 94 6.46 -15.99 0.35
N GLY A 95 7.67 -16.51 0.52
CA GLY A 95 8.19 -17.63 -0.26
C GLY A 95 9.72 -17.59 -0.38
N SER A 96 10.27 -17.95 -1.56
CA SER A 96 11.71 -17.81 -1.85
C SER A 96 12.19 -16.34 -1.91
N THR A 97 11.24 -15.41 -1.94
CA THR A 97 11.49 -13.98 -1.87
C THR A 97 10.38 -13.40 -1.03
N ASN A 98 10.75 -12.87 0.13
CA ASN A 98 9.83 -12.22 1.04
C ASN A 98 9.82 -10.73 0.72
N ILE A 99 8.67 -10.17 0.38
CA ILE A 99 8.50 -8.74 0.08
C ILE A 99 7.24 -8.26 0.75
N SER A 100 7.32 -7.15 1.47
CA SER A 100 6.17 -6.47 2.05
C SER A 100 6.20 -5.00 1.68
N GLY A 101 5.03 -4.36 1.71
CA GLY A 101 4.91 -2.95 1.44
C GLY A 101 3.63 -2.34 2.02
N THR A 102 3.68 -1.03 2.17
CA THR A 102 2.58 -0.19 2.62
C THR A 102 2.47 1.00 1.67
N PHE A 103 1.26 1.25 1.18
CA PHE A 103 0.90 2.46 0.47
C PHE A 103 0.67 3.57 1.51
N SER A 104 1.53 4.58 1.52
CA SER A 104 1.41 5.74 2.40
C SER A 104 0.44 6.79 1.85
N SER A 105 0.17 6.74 0.54
CA SER A 105 -0.82 7.56 -0.15
C SER A 105 -1.24 6.89 -1.48
N ALA A 106 -2.12 7.55 -2.24
CA ALA A 106 -2.52 7.10 -3.58
C ALA A 106 -1.38 7.09 -4.62
N VAL A 107 -0.24 7.76 -4.32
CA VAL A 107 0.89 7.92 -5.25
C VAL A 107 2.25 7.54 -4.65
N HIS A 108 2.33 7.18 -3.36
CA HIS A 108 3.57 6.75 -2.71
C HIS A 108 3.43 5.44 -1.94
N ALA A 109 4.43 4.57 -2.07
CA ALA A 109 4.53 3.31 -1.37
C ALA A 109 5.98 3.04 -0.92
N THR A 110 6.12 2.33 0.18
CA THR A 110 7.41 1.91 0.74
C THR A 110 7.33 0.49 1.26
N GLY A 111 8.44 -0.21 1.34
CA GLY A 111 8.45 -1.54 1.93
C GLY A 111 9.83 -2.13 2.13
N SER A 112 9.88 -3.44 2.34
CA SER A 112 11.10 -4.19 2.54
C SER A 112 11.11 -5.49 1.74
N PHE A 113 12.30 -6.06 1.58
CA PHE A 113 12.48 -7.37 0.99
C PHE A 113 13.59 -8.16 1.68
N SER A 114 13.48 -9.49 1.61
CA SER A 114 14.52 -10.44 1.99
C SER A 114 14.50 -11.62 1.01
N ILE A 115 15.67 -11.99 0.53
CA ILE A 115 15.90 -13.05 -0.43
C ILE A 115 17.04 -13.89 0.11
N ASP A 116 16.79 -15.18 0.24
CA ASP A 116 17.81 -16.16 0.59
C ASP A 116 17.96 -17.14 -0.57
N PHE A 117 19.20 -17.43 -0.92
CA PHE A 117 19.58 -18.36 -1.96
C PHE A 117 20.52 -19.41 -1.37
N SER A 118 20.19 -20.66 -1.61
CA SER A 118 21.01 -21.82 -1.26
C SER A 118 21.24 -22.63 -2.53
N GLY A 119 22.50 -22.77 -2.93
CA GLY A 119 22.89 -23.51 -4.13
C GLY A 119 23.41 -24.91 -3.82
N SER A 120 23.69 -25.68 -4.87
CA SER A 120 24.43 -26.94 -4.74
C SER A 120 25.86 -26.68 -4.26
N GLY A 121 26.47 -27.66 -3.59
CA GLY A 121 27.81 -27.51 -3.02
C GLY A 121 27.88 -26.63 -1.76
N GLY A 122 26.73 -26.33 -1.14
CA GLY A 122 26.69 -25.61 0.15
C GLY A 122 26.92 -24.10 0.05
N CYS A 123 26.88 -23.52 -1.16
CA CYS A 123 26.96 -22.07 -1.28
C CYS A 123 25.67 -21.42 -0.75
N THR A 124 25.83 -20.26 -0.11
CA THR A 124 24.71 -19.46 0.40
C THR A 124 24.91 -18.01 -0.01
N SER A 125 23.83 -17.33 -0.35
CA SER A 125 23.81 -15.90 -0.64
C SER A 125 22.49 -15.30 -0.26
N SER A 126 22.49 -14.04 0.14
CA SER A 126 21.28 -13.35 0.54
C SER A 126 21.28 -11.90 0.08
N ALA A 127 20.09 -11.32 -0.02
CA ALA A 127 19.90 -9.89 -0.23
C ALA A 127 18.70 -9.43 0.59
N SER A 128 18.85 -8.28 1.25
CA SER A 128 17.74 -7.63 1.94
C SER A 128 17.86 -6.12 1.81
N GLY A 129 16.77 -5.43 2.07
CA GLY A 129 16.74 -3.98 2.02
C GLY A 129 15.34 -3.42 2.08
N THR A 130 15.25 -2.11 1.89
CA THR A 130 13.98 -1.41 1.73
C THR A 130 13.77 -1.03 0.27
N TRP A 131 12.56 -0.60 -0.07
CA TRP A 131 12.26 -0.03 -1.37
C TRP A 131 11.26 1.12 -1.23
N THR A 132 11.27 1.99 -2.23
CA THR A 132 10.30 3.07 -2.40
C THR A 132 9.73 2.98 -3.82
N ALA A 133 8.46 3.35 -4.00
CA ALA A 133 7.81 3.36 -5.29
C ALA A 133 6.78 4.49 -5.37
N SER A 134 6.56 4.98 -6.59
CA SER A 134 5.49 5.92 -6.92
C SER A 134 4.78 5.49 -8.20
N LYS A 135 3.54 5.95 -8.38
CA LYS A 135 2.73 5.68 -9.57
C LYS A 135 2.97 6.75 -10.65
#